data_AF-A0A966R9M9-F1
#
_entry.id   AF-A0A966R9M9-F1
#
_cell.length_a   1.000
_cell.length_b   1.000
_cell.length_c   1.000
_cell.angle_alpha   90.00
_cell.angle_beta   90.00
_cell.angle_gamma   90.00
#
_symmetry.space_group_name_H-M   'P 1'
#
loop_
_entity.id
_entity.type
_entity.pdbx_description
1 polymer ?
#
loop_
_entity_poly.entity_id
_entity_poly.type
_entity_poly.pdbx_seq_one_letter_code
_entity_poly.pdbx_strand_id
1 'polypeptide(L)'
;MLGSIYAIPSLALFVTLPVILGTSFIGPTNVVVALTVYVISSFYFSARDAFAQVPSASRVSASALGMNARQVFFHVELPLAIPGLVAGLRVATASTLSIASIAAVVGVRNLGYLFVDGFQRKIPEEVVSGILTILVLSLLLDFGLWLLGRVLAPWRRTRSALV
;
A
#
# COMPACT_ATOMS: atom_id res chain seq x y z
N MET A 1 -21.56 2.00 10.10
CA MET A 1 -21.22 2.87 11.25
C MET A 1 -20.35 2.21 12.33
N LEU A 2 -19.98 0.92 12.22
CA LEU A 2 -19.09 0.23 13.18
C LEU A 2 -17.60 0.13 12.73
N GLY A 3 -17.26 0.62 11.54
CA GLY A 3 -15.88 0.57 11.02
C GLY A 3 -14.92 1.53 11.73
N SER A 4 -15.43 2.59 12.34
CA SER A 4 -14.63 3.64 12.97
C SER A 4 -13.98 3.19 14.29
N ILE A 5 -14.54 2.18 14.96
CA ILE A 5 -14.04 1.69 16.27
C ILE A 5 -12.83 0.75 16.12
N TYR A 6 -12.66 0.10 14.95
CA TYR A 6 -11.57 -0.84 14.70
C TYR A 6 -10.36 -0.26 13.94
N ALA A 7 -10.41 0.99 13.47
CA ALA A 7 -9.25 1.66 12.85
C ALA A 7 -8.25 2.21 13.89
N ILE A 8 -8.78 2.66 15.03
CA ILE A 8 -8.05 3.27 16.14
C ILE A 8 -6.98 2.36 16.79
N PRO A 9 -7.12 1.02 16.91
CA PRO A 9 -6.12 0.17 17.56
C PRO A 9 -4.74 0.22 16.89
N SER A 10 -4.68 0.24 15.55
CA SER A 10 -3.40 0.25 14.81
C SER A 10 -2.72 1.63 14.83
N LEU A 11 -3.50 2.70 14.76
CA LEU A 11 -3.02 4.09 14.82
C LEU A 11 -2.53 4.43 16.24
N ALA A 12 -3.22 3.93 17.26
CA ALA A 12 -2.80 4.01 18.65
C ALA A 12 -1.48 3.24 18.88
N LEU A 13 -1.33 2.02 18.34
CA LEU A 13 -0.06 1.27 18.38
C LEU A 13 1.08 1.97 17.63
N PHE A 14 0.79 2.61 16.50
CA PHE A 14 1.76 3.37 15.71
C PHE A 14 2.33 4.58 16.47
N VAL A 15 1.47 5.32 17.20
CA VAL A 15 1.89 6.47 18.01
C VAL A 15 2.60 6.05 19.31
N THR A 16 2.25 4.88 19.87
CA THR A 16 2.85 4.39 21.13
C THR A 16 4.15 3.60 20.93
N LEU A 17 4.37 2.97 19.77
CA LEU A 17 5.60 2.19 19.50
C LEU A 17 6.92 2.98 19.68
N PRO A 18 7.06 4.22 19.16
CA PRO A 18 8.26 5.02 19.37
C PRO A 18 8.48 5.38 20.85
N VAL A 19 7.39 5.58 21.60
CA VAL A 19 7.40 5.89 23.03
C VAL A 19 7.84 4.68 23.86
N ILE A 20 7.42 3.47 23.46
CA ILE A 20 7.76 2.20 24.14
C ILE A 20 9.20 1.76 23.81
N LEU A 21 9.68 2.00 22.58
CA LEU A 21 11.02 1.59 22.14
C LEU A 21 12.15 2.52 22.59
N GLY A 22 11.85 3.69 23.18
CA GLY A 22 12.86 4.59 23.77
C GLY A 22 13.87 5.16 22.77
N THR A 23 13.53 5.23 21.48
CA THR A 23 14.45 5.63 20.41
C THR A 23 14.10 7.00 19.83
N SER A 24 15.10 7.74 19.33
CA SER A 24 14.91 9.08 18.75
C SER A 24 13.98 9.03 17.52
N PHE A 25 12.95 9.88 17.49
CA PHE A 25 11.92 9.96 16.44
C PHE A 25 12.44 10.17 15.00
N ILE A 26 13.74 10.48 14.83
CA ILE A 26 14.33 11.02 13.60
C ILE A 26 15.39 10.08 12.97
N GLY A 27 15.66 8.91 13.58
CA GLY A 27 16.62 7.96 13.02
C GLY A 27 16.17 7.35 11.68
N PRO A 28 17.07 7.11 10.70
CA PRO A 28 16.71 6.47 9.43
C PRO A 28 16.00 5.12 9.61
N THR A 29 16.46 4.30 10.56
CA THR A 29 15.86 3.01 10.91
C THR A 29 14.43 3.18 11.44
N ASN A 30 14.19 4.21 12.26
CA ASN A 30 12.87 4.46 12.83
C ASN A 30 11.86 4.90 11.77
N VAL A 31 12.28 5.73 10.80
CA VAL A 31 11.42 6.10 9.67
C VAL A 31 11.05 4.86 8.85
N VAL A 32 11.99 3.95 8.59
CA VAL A 32 11.69 2.70 7.86
C VAL A 32 10.72 1.82 8.65
N VAL A 33 10.94 1.64 9.96
CA VAL A 33 10.04 0.86 10.82
C VAL A 33 8.64 1.48 10.85
N ALA A 34 8.54 2.80 11.03
CA ALA A 34 7.29 3.52 11.03
C ALA A 34 6.55 3.36 9.69
N LEU A 35 7.22 3.61 8.56
CA LEU A 35 6.61 3.44 7.23
C LEU A 35 6.20 1.98 6.99
N THR A 36 6.96 1.00 7.48
CA THR A 36 6.62 -0.42 7.35
C THR A 36 5.33 -0.74 8.12
N VAL A 37 5.21 -0.31 9.38
CA VAL A 37 4.01 -0.51 10.19
C VAL A 37 2.80 0.21 9.56
N TYR A 38 3.01 1.42 9.04
CA TYR A 38 1.98 2.18 8.34
C TYR A 38 1.47 1.43 7.10
N VAL A 39 2.37 0.95 6.24
CA VAL A 39 2.02 0.17 5.04
C VAL A 39 1.25 -1.09 5.41
N ILE A 40 1.75 -1.85 6.39
CA ILE A 40 1.09 -3.10 6.83
C ILE A 40 -0.33 -2.82 7.32
N SER A 41 -0.50 -1.76 8.12
CA SER A 41 -1.80 -1.39 8.67
C SER A 41 -2.77 -0.93 7.57
N SER A 42 -2.32 -0.06 6.67
CA SER A 42 -3.12 0.43 5.54
C SER A 42 -3.50 -0.70 4.57
N PHE A 43 -2.55 -1.59 4.29
CA PHE A 43 -2.78 -2.75 3.44
C PHE A 43 -3.77 -3.74 4.06
N TYR A 44 -3.72 -3.96 5.38
CA TYR A 44 -4.69 -4.82 6.06
C TYR A 44 -6.13 -4.34 5.86
N PHE A 45 -6.40 -3.04 6.01
CA PHE A 45 -7.75 -2.50 5.76
C PHE A 45 -8.15 -2.66 4.31
N SER A 46 -7.25 -2.32 3.38
CA SER A 46 -7.49 -2.48 1.94
C SER A 46 -7.77 -3.93 1.56
N ALA A 47 -7.05 -4.89 2.17
CA ALA A 47 -7.24 -6.31 1.96
C ALA A 47 -8.59 -6.77 2.51
N ARG A 48 -8.95 -6.34 3.71
CA ARG A 48 -10.25 -6.65 4.32
C ARG A 48 -11.40 -6.16 3.43
N ASP A 49 -11.30 -4.94 2.91
CA ASP A 49 -12.30 -4.37 2.01
C ASP A 49 -12.34 -5.13 0.67
N ALA A 50 -11.20 -5.56 0.14
CA ALA A 50 -11.12 -6.38 -1.07
C ALA A 50 -11.85 -7.72 -0.91
N PHE A 51 -11.64 -8.41 0.21
CA PHE A 51 -12.36 -9.66 0.51
C PHE A 51 -13.86 -9.42 0.79
N ALA A 52 -14.23 -8.30 1.41
CA ALA A 52 -15.63 -7.95 1.66
C ALA A 52 -16.41 -7.68 0.37
N GLN A 53 -15.74 -7.28 -0.72
CA GLN A 53 -16.36 -7.09 -2.04
C GLN A 53 -16.59 -8.39 -2.82
N VAL A 54 -16.05 -9.53 -2.36
CA VAL A 54 -16.29 -10.83 -3.01
C VAL A 54 -17.77 -11.21 -2.84
N PRO A 55 -18.52 -11.46 -3.92
CA PRO A 55 -19.95 -11.76 -3.82
C PRO A 55 -20.18 -13.04 -3.01
N SER A 56 -21.04 -12.96 -1.99
CA SER A 56 -21.41 -14.10 -1.13
C SER A 56 -22.00 -15.27 -1.94
N ALA A 57 -22.68 -14.98 -3.05
CA ALA A 57 -23.20 -15.97 -4.00
C ALA A 57 -22.11 -16.90 -4.56
N SER A 58 -20.89 -16.39 -4.76
CA SER A 58 -19.75 -17.20 -5.23
C SER A 58 -19.36 -18.26 -4.20
N ARG A 59 -19.42 -17.90 -2.92
CA ARG A 59 -19.14 -18.80 -1.78
C ARG A 59 -20.20 -19.88 -1.65
N VAL A 60 -21.48 -19.50 -1.74
CA VAL A 60 -22.61 -20.45 -1.68
C VAL A 60 -22.56 -21.43 -2.85
N SER A 61 -22.27 -20.95 -4.05
CA SER A 61 -22.14 -21.80 -5.25
C SER A 61 -20.99 -22.79 -5.11
N ALA A 62 -19.83 -22.35 -4.60
CA ALA A 62 -18.68 -23.21 -4.38
C ALA A 62 -18.95 -24.31 -3.32
N SER A 63 -19.63 -23.95 -2.23
CA SER A 63 -20.05 -24.92 -1.20
C SER A 63 -21.06 -25.94 -1.76
N ALA A 64 -21.98 -25.52 -2.64
CA ALA A 64 -22.94 -26.41 -3.30
C ALA A 64 -22.25 -27.44 -4.23
N LEU A 65 -21.07 -27.12 -4.74
CA LEU A 65 -20.22 -28.03 -5.52
C LEU A 65 -19.38 -28.98 -4.64
N GLY A 66 -19.56 -28.96 -3.31
CA GLY A 66 -18.85 -29.83 -2.37
C GLY A 66 -17.43 -29.36 -2.02
N MET A 67 -17.06 -28.11 -2.34
CA MET A 67 -15.74 -27.58 -2.01
C MET A 67 -15.60 -27.35 -0.50
N ASN A 68 -14.48 -27.77 0.07
CA ASN A 68 -14.15 -27.49 1.46
C ASN A 68 -13.68 -26.03 1.64
N ALA A 69 -13.76 -25.47 2.85
CA ALA A 69 -13.48 -24.06 3.15
C ALA A 69 -12.11 -23.56 2.63
N ARG A 70 -11.06 -24.40 2.70
CA ARG A 70 -9.73 -24.08 2.14
C ARG A 70 -9.75 -23.98 0.62
N GLN A 71 -10.49 -24.86 -0.06
CA GLN A 71 -10.62 -24.83 -1.51
C GLN A 71 -11.38 -23.58 -1.95
N VAL A 72 -12.49 -23.26 -1.27
CA VAL A 72 -13.27 -22.04 -1.52
C VAL A 72 -12.39 -20.79 -1.34
N PHE A 73 -11.60 -20.72 -0.27
CA PHE A 73 -10.69 -19.59 -0.05
C PHE A 73 -9.66 -19.45 -1.18
N PHE A 74 -8.88 -20.51 -1.47
CA PHE A 74 -7.78 -20.40 -2.43
C PHE A 74 -8.22 -20.35 -3.90
N HIS A 75 -9.36 -20.96 -4.27
CA HIS A 75 -9.80 -21.06 -5.67
C HIS A 75 -10.91 -20.06 -6.03
N VAL A 76 -11.62 -19.49 -5.04
CA VAL A 76 -12.76 -18.59 -5.30
C VAL A 76 -12.53 -17.22 -4.66
N GLU A 77 -12.40 -17.16 -3.34
CA GLU A 77 -12.30 -15.87 -2.63
C GLU A 77 -11.00 -15.13 -2.95
N LEU A 78 -9.85 -15.81 -2.89
CA LEU A 78 -8.54 -15.22 -3.14
C LEU A 78 -8.43 -14.68 -4.57
N PRO A 79 -8.72 -15.45 -5.64
CA PRO A 79 -8.68 -14.91 -7.00
C PRO A 79 -9.62 -13.74 -7.20
N LEU A 80 -10.84 -13.79 -6.67
CA LEU A 80 -11.79 -12.68 -6.79
C LEU A 80 -11.34 -11.43 -6.03
N ALA A 81 -10.60 -11.58 -4.93
CA ALA A 81 -10.05 -10.47 -4.14
C ALA A 81 -8.75 -9.89 -4.72
N ILE A 82 -7.98 -10.62 -5.54
CA ILE A 82 -6.69 -10.17 -6.14
C ILE A 82 -6.77 -8.76 -6.74
N PRO A 83 -7.76 -8.39 -7.56
CA PRO A 83 -7.83 -7.04 -8.13
C PRO A 83 -7.94 -5.95 -7.07
N GLY A 84 -8.72 -6.21 -6.01
CA GLY A 84 -8.86 -5.30 -4.88
C GLY A 84 -7.57 -5.21 -4.05
N LEU A 85 -6.91 -6.35 -3.82
CA LEU A 85 -5.61 -6.40 -3.12
C LEU A 85 -4.54 -5.59 -3.85
N VAL A 86 -4.45 -5.73 -5.18
CA VAL A 86 -3.49 -4.96 -5.99
C VAL A 86 -3.84 -3.47 -5.99
N ALA A 87 -5.12 -3.11 -6.08
CA ALA A 87 -5.55 -1.71 -5.97
C ALA A 87 -5.16 -1.11 -4.61
N GLY A 88 -5.41 -1.84 -3.52
CA GLY A 88 -5.00 -1.45 -2.17
C GLY A 88 -3.49 -1.27 -2.05
N LEU A 89 -2.71 -2.18 -2.63
CA LEU A 89 -1.25 -2.09 -2.61
C LEU A 89 -0.74 -0.86 -3.36
N ARG A 90 -1.33 -0.52 -4.52
CA ARG A 90 -0.99 0.70 -5.28
C ARG A 90 -1.22 1.96 -4.46
N VAL A 91 -2.37 2.06 -3.78
CA VAL A 91 -2.68 3.19 -2.90
C VAL A 91 -1.71 3.27 -1.73
N ALA A 92 -1.38 2.14 -1.10
CA ALA A 92 -0.44 2.08 0.01
C ALA A 92 0.97 2.51 -0.43
N THR A 93 1.44 2.04 -1.58
CA THR A 93 2.75 2.42 -2.15
C THR A 93 2.81 3.91 -2.48
N ALA A 94 1.80 4.45 -3.17
CA ALA A 94 1.74 5.88 -3.51
C ALA A 94 1.71 6.79 -2.25
N SER A 95 0.93 6.40 -1.24
CA SER A 95 0.87 7.13 0.03
C SER A 95 2.21 7.09 0.77
N THR A 96 2.87 5.92 0.78
CA THR A 96 4.17 5.75 1.46
C THR A 96 5.28 6.55 0.80
N LEU A 97 5.31 6.60 -0.53
CA LEU A 97 6.27 7.44 -1.28
C LEU A 97 6.02 8.93 -1.03
N SER A 98 4.76 9.34 -0.90
CA SER A 98 4.39 10.70 -0.54
C SER A 98 4.92 11.07 0.86
N ILE A 99 4.70 10.20 1.85
CA ILE A 99 5.18 10.41 3.24
C ILE A 99 6.71 10.34 3.30
N ALA A 100 7.34 9.39 2.62
CA ALA A 100 8.79 9.23 2.58
C ALA A 100 9.50 10.45 1.98
N SER A 101 8.88 11.11 1.00
CA SER A 101 9.38 12.35 0.41
C SER A 101 9.41 13.49 1.45
N ILE A 102 8.37 13.59 2.28
CA ILE A 102 8.31 14.57 3.38
C ILE A 102 9.34 14.21 4.48
N ALA A 103 9.57 12.92 4.75
CA ALA A 103 10.55 12.46 5.73
C ALA A 103 11.99 12.88 5.40
N ALA A 104 12.30 13.16 4.13
CA ALA A 104 13.60 13.71 3.72
C ALA A 104 13.90 15.06 4.40
N VAL A 105 12.87 15.87 4.68
CA VAL A 105 12.97 17.19 5.29
C VAL A 105 13.49 17.10 6.74
N VAL A 106 13.28 15.96 7.41
CA VAL A 106 13.70 15.74 8.80
C VAL A 106 15.17 15.31 8.90
N GLY A 107 15.95 15.44 7.82
CA GLY A 107 17.40 15.17 7.83
C GLY A 107 17.79 13.70 7.64
N VAL A 108 16.84 12.84 7.29
CA VAL A 108 17.11 11.43 6.96
C VAL A 108 17.60 11.34 5.52
N ARG A 109 18.81 10.79 5.31
CA ARG A 109 19.33 10.54 3.97
C ARG A 109 18.49 9.47 3.27
N ASN A 110 17.66 9.91 2.33
CA ASN A 110 16.85 9.09 1.45
C ASN A 110 16.90 9.69 0.02
N LEU A 111 16.17 9.11 -0.95
CA LEU A 111 16.14 9.64 -2.33
C LEU A 111 15.61 11.08 -2.42
N GLY A 112 14.84 11.55 -1.43
CA GLY A 112 14.39 12.94 -1.31
C GLY A 112 15.44 13.91 -0.76
N TYR A 113 16.60 13.42 -0.32
CA TYR A 113 17.68 14.26 0.19
C TYR A 113 18.22 15.21 -0.90
N LEU A 114 18.30 14.77 -2.15
CA LEU A 114 18.71 15.63 -3.28
C LEU A 114 17.79 16.85 -3.46
N PHE A 115 16.48 16.66 -3.25
CA PHE A 115 15.52 17.75 -3.27
C PHE A 115 15.75 18.72 -2.11
N VAL A 116 15.95 18.20 -0.89
CA VAL A 116 16.14 19.02 0.32
C VAL A 116 17.47 19.78 0.27
N ASP A 117 18.55 19.12 -0.18
CA ASP A 117 19.88 19.73 -0.33
C ASP A 117 19.87 20.82 -1.39
N GLY A 118 19.30 20.55 -2.57
CA GLY A 118 19.14 21.55 -3.64
C GLY A 118 18.29 22.75 -3.22
N PHE A 119 17.25 22.52 -2.41
CA PHE A 119 16.41 23.59 -1.87
C PHE A 119 17.18 24.46 -0.87
N GLN A 120 17.97 23.85 0.03
CA GLN A 120 18.81 24.57 0.99
C GLN A 120 19.93 25.35 0.31
N ARG A 121 20.53 24.78 -0.74
CA ARG A 121 21.62 25.39 -1.51
C ARG A 121 21.13 26.39 -2.58
N LYS A 122 19.81 26.55 -2.73
CA LYS A 122 19.15 27.39 -3.76
C LYS A 122 19.59 27.05 -5.19
N ILE A 123 19.90 25.78 -5.44
CA ILE A 123 20.27 25.28 -6.77
C ILE A 123 19.02 24.63 -7.38
N PRO A 124 18.28 25.32 -8.27
CA PRO A 124 17.02 24.80 -8.80
C PRO A 124 17.20 23.51 -9.61
N GLU A 125 18.38 23.31 -10.21
CA GLU A 125 18.72 22.11 -10.99
C GLU A 125 18.72 20.84 -10.11
N GLU A 126 19.27 20.91 -8.90
CA GLU A 126 19.31 19.78 -7.95
C GLU A 126 17.90 19.45 -7.44
N VAL A 127 17.08 20.48 -7.18
CA VAL A 127 15.67 20.33 -6.78
C VAL A 127 14.87 19.57 -7.85
N VAL A 128 15.00 19.96 -9.11
CA VAL A 128 14.31 19.32 -10.24
C VAL A 128 14.78 17.87 -10.42
N SER A 129 16.08 17.61 -10.28
CA SER A 129 16.64 16.26 -10.38
C SER A 129 16.09 15.32 -9.29
N GLY A 130 15.94 15.81 -8.06
CA GLY A 130 15.37 15.05 -6.94
C GLY A 130 13.90 14.70 -7.17
N ILE A 131 13.10 15.68 -7.60
CA ILE A 131 11.68 15.46 -7.92
C ILE A 131 11.53 14.45 -9.05
N LEU A 132 12.29 14.61 -10.14
CA LEU A 132 12.24 13.69 -11.28
C LEU A 132 12.62 12.26 -10.88
N THR A 133 13.66 12.09 -10.06
CA THR A 133 14.10 10.77 -9.60
C THR A 133 13.01 10.05 -8.79
N ILE A 134 12.39 10.76 -7.84
CA ILE A 134 11.30 10.19 -7.03
C ILE A 134 10.08 9.88 -7.89
N LEU A 135 9.73 10.77 -8.82
CA LEU A 135 8.59 10.62 -9.71
C LEU A 135 8.76 9.40 -10.62
N VAL A 136 9.93 9.23 -11.24
CA VAL A 136 10.25 8.06 -12.06
C VAL A 136 10.17 6.77 -11.24
N LEU A 137 10.76 6.75 -10.04
CA LEU A 137 10.69 5.57 -9.18
C LEU A 137 9.25 5.23 -8.77
N SER A 138 8.45 6.24 -8.43
CA SER A 138 7.04 6.07 -8.07
C SER A 138 6.23 5.49 -9.22
N LEU A 139 6.45 5.99 -10.44
CA LEU A 139 5.79 5.48 -11.64
C LEU A 139 6.22 4.04 -11.96
N LEU A 140 7.50 3.72 -11.82
CA LEU A 140 8.00 2.35 -12.05
C LEU A 140 7.37 1.35 -11.07
N LEU A 141 7.27 1.71 -9.79
CA LEU A 141 6.64 0.87 -8.78
C LEU A 141 5.14 0.71 -9.03
N ASP A 142 4.42 1.81 -9.31
CA ASP A 142 2.98 1.74 -9.60
C ASP A 142 2.70 0.93 -10.88
N PHE A 143 3.51 1.12 -11.92
CA PHE A 143 3.41 0.36 -13.16
C PHE A 143 3.69 -1.14 -12.94
N GLY A 144 4.70 -1.47 -12.12
CA GLY A 144 4.99 -2.86 -11.74
C GLY A 144 3.83 -3.52 -11.02
N LEU A 145 3.19 -2.83 -10.08
CA LEU A 145 2.00 -3.32 -9.37
C LEU A 145 0.79 -3.46 -10.31
N TRP A 146 0.60 -2.52 -11.23
CA TRP A 146 -0.44 -2.62 -12.25
C TRP A 146 -0.22 -3.84 -13.17
N LEU A 147 1.01 -4.08 -13.60
CA LEU A 147 1.36 -5.24 -14.42
C LEU A 147 1.13 -6.54 -13.66
N LEU A 148 1.52 -6.59 -12.38
CA LEU A 148 1.27 -7.73 -11.50
C LEU A 148 -0.23 -8.03 -11.41
N GLY A 149 -1.07 -7.01 -11.20
CA GLY A 149 -2.52 -7.18 -11.20
C GLY A 149 -3.08 -7.66 -12.53
N ARG A 150 -2.50 -7.22 -13.64
CA ARG A 150 -2.90 -7.67 -14.99
C ARG A 150 -2.55 -9.14 -15.25
N VAL A 151 -1.42 -9.62 -14.72
CA VAL A 151 -0.99 -11.02 -14.83
C VAL A 151 -1.77 -11.91 -13.88
N LEU A 152 -2.00 -11.47 -12.65
CA LEU A 152 -2.69 -12.24 -11.62
C LEU A 152 -4.22 -12.28 -11.78
N ALA A 153 -4.83 -11.30 -12.47
CA ALA A 153 -6.27 -11.26 -12.71
C ALA A 153 -6.66 -11.13 -14.20
N PRO A 154 -6.32 -12.13 -15.05
CA PRO A 154 -6.60 -12.10 -16.48
C PRO A 154 -8.11 -12.07 -16.81
N TRP A 155 -8.95 -12.63 -15.93
CA TRP A 155 -10.42 -12.71 -16.09
C TRP A 155 -11.14 -11.36 -16.04
N ARG A 156 -10.49 -10.26 -15.61
CA ARG A 156 -11.08 -8.91 -15.72
C ARG A 156 -11.24 -8.44 -17.17
N ARG A 157 -10.59 -9.09 -18.15
CA ARG A 157 -10.68 -8.70 -19.57
C ARG A 157 -12.08 -8.90 -20.16
N THR A 158 -12.91 -9.78 -19.60
CA THR A 158 -14.16 -10.22 -20.26
C THR A 158 -15.38 -9.31 -19.97
N ARG A 159 -15.27 -8.31 -19.07
CA ARG A 159 -16.43 -7.50 -18.67
C ARG A 159 -16.62 -6.17 -19.43
N SER A 160 -15.68 -5.78 -20.28
CA SER A 160 -15.80 -4.56 -21.11
C SER A 160 -16.45 -4.80 -22.47
N ALA A 161 -16.90 -6.02 -22.77
CA ALA A 161 -17.54 -6.35 -24.05
C ALA A 161 -19.09 -6.45 -23.98
N LEU A 162 -19.70 -6.09 -22.83
CA LEU A 162 -21.16 -6.18 -22.61
C LEU A 162 -21.78 -4.88 -22.06
N VAL A 163 -21.13 -3.73 -22.29
CA VAL A 163 -21.71 -2.39 -22.10
C VAL A 163 -21.46 -1.61 -23.38
#